data_AF-A0A2I0F138-F1
#
_entry.id   AF-A0A2I0F138-F1
#
_cell.length_a   1.000
_cell.length_b   1.000
_cell.length_c   1.000
_cell.angle_alpha   90.00
_cell.angle_beta   90.00
_cell.angle_gamma   90.00
#
_symmetry.space_group_name_H-M   'P 1'
#
loop_
_entity.id
_entity.type
_entity.pdbx_description
1 polymer ?
#
loop_
_entity_poly.entity_id
_entity_poly.type
_entity_poly.pdbx_seq_one_letter_code
_entity_poly.pdbx_strand_id
1 'polypeptide(L)'
;MQWLSTLDIFFVQLILFPPFVISLGVAAAILASRIFIGPLITLISSLELNYWYFSTLLPEADIPPMMIASWAILFPLLSLYFSWMAVAPSPKQKHQGFRLSK
;
A
#
# COMPACT_ATOMS: atom_id res chain seq x y z
N MET A 1 2.58 27.86 15.32
CA MET A 1 3.46 26.67 15.38
C MET A 1 2.71 25.36 15.15
N GLN A 2 1.46 25.22 15.60
CA GLN A 2 0.66 23.99 15.40
C GLN A 2 0.41 23.61 13.92
N TRP A 3 0.27 24.61 13.04
CA TRP A 3 0.06 24.38 11.60
C TRP A 3 1.28 23.79 10.88
N LEU A 4 2.50 24.11 11.34
CA LEU A 4 3.73 23.47 10.84
C LEU A 4 3.74 21.99 11.21
N SER A 5 3.41 21.65 12.46
CA SER A 5 3.28 20.26 12.90
C SER A 5 2.19 19.51 12.14
N THR A 6 1.08 20.16 11.79
CA THR A 6 0.02 19.55 10.97
C THR A 6 0.47 19.31 9.53
N LEU A 7 1.21 20.24 8.92
CA LEU A 7 1.80 20.01 7.59
C LEU A 7 2.80 18.87 7.61
N ASP A 8 3.62 18.77 8.66
CA ASP A 8 4.58 17.67 8.81
C ASP A 8 3.87 16.30 8.89
N ILE A 9 2.73 16.23 9.59
CA ILE A 9 1.87 15.04 9.63
C ILE A 9 1.38 14.65 8.23
N PHE A 10 0.78 15.60 7.50
CA PHE A 10 0.25 15.31 6.18
C PHE A 10 1.34 15.00 5.17
N PHE A 11 2.51 15.63 5.28
CA PHE A 11 3.65 15.35 4.41
C PHE A 11 4.11 13.90 4.56
N VAL A 12 4.34 13.44 5.79
CA VAL A 12 4.75 12.05 6.05
C VAL A 12 3.68 11.08 5.54
N GLN A 13 2.41 11.37 5.79
CA GLN A 13 1.31 10.45 5.50
C GLN A 13 0.88 10.41 4.03
N LEU A 14 1.08 11.49 3.27
CA LEU A 14 0.68 11.57 1.86
C LEU A 14 1.86 11.43 0.89
N ILE A 15 3.08 11.72 1.31
CA ILE A 15 4.26 11.69 0.43
C ILE A 15 5.20 10.57 0.79
N LEU A 16 5.48 10.32 2.08
CA LEU A 16 6.47 9.33 2.48
C LEU A 16 5.87 7.92 2.61
N PHE A 17 4.78 7.79 3.37
CA PHE A 17 4.19 6.49 3.70
C PHE A 17 3.58 5.78 2.47
N PRO A 18 2.80 6.45 1.60
CA PRO A 18 2.10 5.76 0.52
C PRO A 18 3.03 5.02 -0.45
N PRO A 19 4.08 5.63 -1.02
CA PRO A 19 4.95 4.90 -1.94
C PRO A 19 5.65 3.73 -1.23
N PHE A 20 6.06 3.89 0.04
CA PHE A 20 6.75 2.83 0.78
C PHE A 20 5.86 1.60 0.99
N VAL A 21 4.68 1.76 1.58
CA VAL A 21 3.80 0.63 1.91
C VAL A 21 3.19 -0.02 0.68
N ILE A 22 2.86 0.78 -0.35
CA ILE A 22 2.33 0.27 -1.63
C ILE A 22 3.41 -0.52 -2.37
N SER A 23 4.65 -0.01 -2.46
CA SER A 23 5.75 -0.73 -3.11
C SER A 23 6.06 -2.05 -2.41
N LEU A 24 6.05 -2.08 -1.07
CA LEU A 24 6.22 -3.31 -0.30
C LEU A 24 5.12 -4.34 -0.64
N GLY A 25 3.86 -3.90 -0.67
CA GLY A 25 2.74 -4.76 -1.04
C GLY A 25 2.86 -5.30 -2.46
N VAL A 26 3.11 -4.44 -3.44
CA VAL A 26 3.27 -4.85 -4.84
C VAL A 26 4.42 -5.83 -5.00
N ALA A 27 5.56 -5.58 -4.35
CA ALA A 27 6.70 -6.51 -4.35
C ALA A 27 6.30 -7.88 -3.79
N ALA A 28 5.57 -7.92 -2.67
CA ALA A 28 5.08 -9.17 -2.09
C ALA A 28 4.08 -9.89 -3.02
N ALA A 29 3.21 -9.16 -3.71
CA ALA A 29 2.29 -9.73 -4.71
C ALA A 29 3.02 -10.38 -5.88
N ILE A 30 4.09 -9.74 -6.37
CA ILE A 30 4.97 -10.28 -7.42
C ILE A 30 5.64 -11.57 -6.94
N LEU A 31 6.29 -11.54 -5.77
CA LEU A 31 7.00 -12.70 -5.22
C LEU A 31 6.06 -13.87 -4.96
N ALA A 32 4.84 -13.61 -4.48
CA ALA A 32 3.83 -14.63 -4.23
C ALA A 32 3.05 -15.05 -5.49
N SER A 33 3.22 -14.35 -6.62
CA SER A 33 2.39 -14.48 -7.83
C SER A 33 0.88 -14.43 -7.53
N ARG A 34 0.47 -13.57 -6.59
CA ARG A 34 -0.91 -13.47 -6.11
C ARG A 34 -1.30 -12.00 -5.92
N ILE A 35 -2.23 -11.53 -6.74
CA ILE A 35 -2.69 -10.12 -6.75
C ILE A 35 -3.18 -9.66 -5.37
N PHE A 36 -3.94 -10.49 -4.65
CA PHE A 36 -4.51 -10.15 -3.34
C PHE A 36 -3.49 -10.04 -2.20
N ILE A 37 -2.26 -10.53 -2.38
CA ILE A 37 -1.20 -10.36 -1.37
C ILE A 37 -0.78 -8.89 -1.27
N GLY A 38 -0.82 -8.14 -2.37
CA GLY A 38 -0.42 -6.73 -2.37
C GLY A 38 -1.24 -5.86 -1.42
N PRO A 39 -2.58 -5.82 -1.57
CA PRO A 39 -3.47 -5.11 -0.66
C PRO A 39 -3.32 -5.55 0.80
N LEU A 40 -3.19 -6.86 1.05
CA LEU A 40 -3.06 -7.40 2.40
C LEU A 40 -1.78 -6.89 3.09
N ILE A 41 -0.64 -7.01 2.41
CA ILE A 41 0.64 -6.55 2.93
C ILE A 41 0.64 -5.03 3.08
N THR A 42 0.05 -4.31 2.13
CA THR A 42 -0.08 -2.84 2.22
C THR A 42 -0.92 -2.42 3.42
N LEU A 43 -2.02 -3.12 3.70
CA LEU A 43 -2.89 -2.85 4.84
C LEU A 43 -2.13 -3.05 6.16
N ILE A 44 -1.50 -4.21 6.33
CA ILE A 44 -0.76 -4.55 7.56
C ILE A 44 0.36 -3.53 7.79
N SER A 45 1.18 -3.27 6.77
CA SER A 45 2.29 -2.33 6.84
C SER A 45 1.82 -0.91 7.12
N SER A 46 0.71 -0.48 6.51
CA SER A 46 0.12 0.83 6.77
C SER A 46 -0.34 0.96 8.22
N LEU A 47 -1.00 -0.05 8.77
CA LEU A 47 -1.45 -0.04 10.16
C LEU A 47 -0.27 -0.02 11.15
N GLU A 48 0.75 -0.84 10.91
CA GLU A 48 1.97 -0.88 11.74
C GLU A 48 2.71 0.46 11.71
N LEU A 49 2.90 1.03 10.53
CA LEU A 49 3.63 2.29 10.35
C LEU A 49 2.85 3.47 10.95
N ASN A 50 1.52 3.48 10.80
CA ASN A 50 0.66 4.47 11.45
C ASN A 50 0.70 4.34 12.98
N TYR A 51 0.61 3.12 13.50
CA TYR A 51 0.70 2.86 14.93
C TYR A 51 2.04 3.37 15.49
N TRP A 52 3.15 3.00 14.85
CA TRP A 52 4.48 3.47 15.24
C TRP A 52 4.59 4.99 15.17
N TYR A 53 4.16 5.61 14.07
CA TYR A 53 4.24 7.05 13.86
C TYR A 53 3.49 7.84 14.94
N PHE A 54 2.24 7.47 15.21
CA PHE A 54 1.43 8.19 16.18
C PHE A 54 1.83 7.89 17.63
N SER A 55 2.24 6.67 17.95
CA SER A 55 2.69 6.35 19.31
C SER A 55 4.06 6.94 19.67
N THR A 56 4.94 7.16 18.69
CA THR A 56 6.33 7.61 18.96
C THR A 56 6.58 9.07 18.65
N LEU A 57 6.09 9.58 17.51
CA LEU A 57 6.39 10.93 17.06
C LEU A 57 5.28 11.93 17.40
N LEU A 58 4.06 11.45 17.67
CA LEU A 58 2.89 12.30 17.95
C LEU A 58 2.01 11.75 19.09
N PRO A 59 2.59 11.40 20.25
CA PRO A 59 1.86 10.71 21.32
C PRO A 59 0.69 11.52 21.91
N GLU A 60 0.77 12.85 21.86
CA GLU A 60 -0.25 13.77 22.41
C GLU A 60 -1.23 14.27 21.34
N ALA A 61 -1.13 13.81 20.09
CA ALA A 61 -2.00 14.26 19.03
C ALA A 61 -3.35 13.52 19.09
N ASP A 62 -4.45 14.26 19.13
CA ASP A 62 -5.79 13.70 18.92
C ASP A 62 -5.95 13.31 17.45
N ILE A 63 -5.71 12.03 17.15
CA ILE A 63 -5.80 11.48 15.81
C ILE A 63 -7.24 11.04 15.52
N PRO A 64 -7.92 11.64 14.51
CA PRO A 64 -9.26 11.19 14.14
C PRO A 64 -9.22 9.76 13.61
N PRO A 65 -10.04 8.82 14.12
CA PRO A 65 -10.06 7.44 13.63
C PRO A 65 -10.35 7.35 12.12
N MET A 66 -11.14 8.29 11.60
CA MET A 66 -11.45 8.41 10.18
C MET A 66 -10.23 8.70 9.31
N MET A 67 -9.20 9.37 9.85
CA MET A 67 -7.96 9.63 9.12
C MET A 67 -7.20 8.32 8.87
N ILE A 68 -7.03 7.51 9.93
CA ILE A 68 -6.38 6.19 9.84
C ILE A 68 -7.18 5.26 8.92
N ALA A 69 -8.51 5.20 9.10
CA ALA A 69 -9.38 4.37 8.28
C ALA A 69 -9.29 4.73 6.78
N SER A 70 -9.21 6.02 6.47
CA SER A 70 -9.10 6.49 5.08
C SER A 70 -7.81 5.98 4.41
N TRP A 71 -6.67 6.02 5.10
CA TRP A 71 -5.41 5.48 4.59
C TRP A 71 -5.40 3.95 4.52
N ALA A 72 -5.97 3.28 5.53
CA ALA A 72 -6.13 1.83 5.55
C ALA A 72 -7.04 1.31 4.44
N ILE A 73 -7.88 2.15 3.83
CA ILE A 73 -8.70 1.80 2.67
C ILE A 73 -8.01 2.20 1.36
N LEU A 74 -7.53 3.45 1.27
CA LEU A 74 -6.96 4.00 0.03
C LEU A 74 -5.69 3.27 -0.41
N PHE A 75 -4.76 3.01 0.50
CA PHE A 75 -3.47 2.41 0.11
C PHE A 75 -3.63 0.97 -0.37
N PRO A 76 -4.41 0.09 0.29
CA PRO A 76 -4.68 -1.25 -0.23
C PRO A 76 -5.41 -1.26 -1.58
N LEU A 77 -6.31 -0.32 -1.85
CA LEU A 77 -6.98 -0.21 -3.15
C LEU A 77 -6.00 0.19 -4.27
N LEU A 78 -5.12 1.15 -4.01
CA LEU A 78 -4.05 1.51 -4.96
C LEU A 78 -3.09 0.34 -5.17
N SER A 79 -2.72 -0.34 -4.09
CA SER A 79 -1.90 -1.55 -4.16
C SER A 79 -2.56 -2.67 -4.94
N LEU A 80 -3.88 -2.84 -4.83
CA LEU A 80 -4.62 -3.80 -5.65
C LEU A 80 -4.46 -3.49 -7.14
N TYR A 81 -4.63 -2.23 -7.51
CA TYR A 81 -4.49 -1.77 -8.88
C TYR A 81 -3.07 -2.05 -9.42
N PHE A 82 -2.02 -1.66 -8.69
CA PHE A 82 -0.64 -1.90 -9.12
C PHE A 82 -0.25 -3.38 -9.10
N SER A 83 -0.72 -4.15 -8.12
CA SER A 83 -0.49 -5.60 -8.05
C SER A 83 -1.18 -6.32 -9.20
N TRP A 84 -2.37 -5.89 -9.59
CA TRP A 84 -3.03 -6.38 -10.80
C TRP A 84 -2.16 -6.11 -12.02
N MET A 85 -1.70 -4.87 -12.22
CA MET A 85 -0.86 -4.53 -13.37
C MET A 85 0.44 -5.34 -13.43
N ALA A 86 1.04 -5.62 -12.26
CA ALA A 86 2.33 -6.30 -12.17
C ALA A 86 2.22 -7.83 -12.30
N VAL A 87 1.14 -8.44 -11.79
CA VAL A 87 1.00 -9.89 -11.66
C VAL A 87 0.04 -10.49 -12.68
N ALA A 88 -0.94 -9.72 -13.19
CA ALA A 88 -1.92 -10.27 -14.13
C ALA A 88 -1.22 -10.79 -15.40
N PRO A 89 -1.53 -12.02 -15.84
CA PRO A 89 -0.87 -12.61 -16.99
C PRO A 89 -1.10 -11.77 -18.24
N SER A 90 -0.01 -11.42 -18.93
CA SER A 90 -0.10 -10.74 -20.22
C SER A 90 -0.81 -11.67 -21.23
N PRO A 91 -1.79 -11.18 -22.02
CA PRO A 91 -2.49 -11.97 -23.03
C PRO A 91 -1.55 -12.71 -24.00
N LYS A 92 -0.33 -12.20 -24.18
CA LYS A 92 0.70 -12.78 -25.05
C LYS A 92 1.23 -14.13 -24.55
N GLN A 93 1.29 -14.38 -23.24
CA GLN A 93 1.77 -15.67 -22.70
C GLN A 93 0.76 -16.81 -22.92
N LYS A 94 -0.55 -16.51 -22.93
CA LYS A 94 -1.59 -17.53 -23.13
C LYS A 94 -1.56 -18.14 -24.55
N HIS A 95 -1.12 -17.37 -25.54
CA HIS A 95 -1.03 -17.84 -26.93
C HIS A 95 0.20 -18.70 -27.24
N GLN A 96 1.32 -18.55 -26.52
CA GLN A 96 2.51 -19.38 -26.74
C GLN A 96 2.36 -20.80 -26.15
N GLY A 97 1.71 -20.95 -24.99
CA GLY A 97 1.42 -22.28 -24.42
C GLY A 97 0.50 -23.13 -25.30
N PHE A 98 -0.43 -22.50 -26.02
CA PHE A 98 -1.35 -23.21 -26.93
C PHE A 98 -0.70 -23.65 -28.24
N ARG A 99 0.39 -22.99 -28.66
CA ARG A 99 1.14 -23.36 -29.89
C ARG A 99 2.13 -24.50 -29.70
N LEU A 100 2.60 -24.74 -28.47
CA LEU A 100 3.56 -25.80 -28.16
C LEU A 100 2.90 -27.15 -27.80
N SER A 101 1.56 -27.19 -27.76
CA SER A 101 0.76 -28.38 -27.43
C SER A 101 0.07 -29.01 -28.66
N LYS A 102 0.39 -28.56 -29.88
CA LYS A 102 -0.05 -29.16 -31.14
C LYS A 102 1.16 -29.72 -31.87
#